data_AF-A0A9E9D9A8-F1
#
_entry.id   AF-A0A9E9D9A8-F1
#
_cell.length_a   1.000
_cell.length_b   1.000
_cell.length_c   1.000
_cell.angle_alpha   90.00
_cell.angle_beta   90.00
_cell.angle_gamma   90.00
#
_symmetry.space_group_name_H-M   'P 1'
#
loop_
_entity.id
_entity.type
_entity.pdbx_description
1 polymer ?
#
loop_
_entity_poly.entity_id
_entity_poly.type
_entity_poly.pdbx_seq_one_letter_code
_entity_poly.pdbx_strand_id
1 'polypeptide(L)'
;MDCYVYYRVSSHNAGAARLAVAQLFALTAARFGVTGRLQWRADASAHDTAAGTTTWMERYDGVSDAFVAALTPLAAEAGLTMRIDGERHAECFVDAEPPCA
;
A
#
# COMPACT_ATOMS: atom_id res chain seq x y z
N MET A 1 6.89 8.57 -10.84
CA MET A 1 6.98 8.76 -9.39
C MET A 1 7.01 7.39 -8.72
N ASP A 2 7.52 7.30 -7.51
CA ASP A 2 7.43 6.11 -6.68
C ASP A 2 6.49 6.38 -5.52
N CYS A 3 5.53 5.49 -5.28
CA CYS A 3 4.53 5.63 -4.23
C CYS A 3 4.69 4.56 -3.16
N TYR A 4 4.61 5.01 -1.91
CA TYR A 4 4.69 4.20 -0.70
C TYR A 4 3.37 4.36 0.03
N VAL A 5 2.68 3.24 0.22
CA VAL A 5 1.34 3.22 0.80
C VAL A 5 1.33 2.35 2.03
N TYR A 6 1.03 2.93 3.19
CA TYR A 6 1.06 2.20 4.46
C TYR A 6 -0.27 2.28 5.21
N TYR A 7 -0.54 1.21 5.95
CA TYR A 7 -1.75 1.02 6.74
C TYR A 7 -1.50 -0.07 7.79
N ARG A 8 -2.41 -0.19 8.75
CA ARG A 8 -2.34 -1.22 9.78
C ARG A 8 -3.31 -2.34 9.49
N VAL A 9 -2.93 -3.55 9.84
CA VAL A 9 -3.76 -4.76 9.71
C VAL A 9 -3.73 -5.52 11.02
N SER A 10 -4.90 -5.84 11.57
CA SER A 10 -5.00 -6.72 12.73
C SER A 10 -4.55 -8.13 12.38
N SER A 11 -3.93 -8.81 13.34
CA SER A 11 -3.53 -10.22 13.20
C SER A 11 -4.70 -11.13 12.77
N HIS A 12 -5.93 -10.83 13.22
CA HIS A 12 -7.13 -11.56 12.83
C HIS A 12 -7.47 -11.41 11.33
N ASN A 13 -7.26 -10.23 10.76
CA ASN A 13 -7.56 -9.94 9.36
C ASN A 13 -6.38 -10.21 8.41
N ALA A 14 -5.18 -10.50 8.90
CA ALA A 14 -3.96 -10.60 8.10
C ALA A 14 -4.09 -11.54 6.88
N GLY A 15 -4.73 -12.70 7.03
CA GLY A 15 -4.96 -13.62 5.91
C GLY A 15 -5.87 -13.03 4.82
N ALA A 16 -7.01 -12.47 5.22
CA ALA A 16 -7.97 -11.86 4.30
C ALA A 16 -7.39 -10.59 3.65
N ALA A 17 -6.67 -9.77 4.41
CA ALA A 17 -5.96 -8.60 3.89
C ALA A 17 -4.91 -8.99 2.85
N ARG A 18 -4.16 -10.07 3.06
CA ARG A 18 -3.17 -10.55 2.09
C ARG A 18 -3.82 -10.93 0.75
N LEU A 19 -4.97 -11.59 0.79
CA LEU A 19 -5.73 -11.93 -0.42
C LEU A 19 -6.25 -10.67 -1.13
N ALA A 20 -6.76 -9.70 -0.37
CA ALA A 20 -7.21 -8.41 -0.91
C ALA A 20 -6.04 -7.63 -1.57
N VAL A 21 -4.85 -7.63 -0.96
CA VAL A 21 -3.66 -7.02 -1.59
C VAL A 21 -3.27 -7.74 -2.88
N ALA A 22 -3.31 -9.07 -2.90
CA ALA A 22 -3.03 -9.83 -4.12
C ALA A 22 -4.03 -9.48 -5.25
N GLN A 23 -5.32 -9.33 -4.91
CA GLN A 23 -6.35 -8.88 -5.85
C GLN A 23 -6.08 -7.45 -6.32
N LEU A 24 -5.72 -6.53 -5.42
CA LEU A 24 -5.35 -5.17 -5.77
C LEU A 24 -4.18 -5.14 -6.77
N PHE A 25 -3.11 -5.91 -6.51
CA PHE A 25 -1.97 -5.99 -7.42
C PHE A 25 -2.34 -6.58 -8.78
N ALA A 26 -3.26 -7.55 -8.83
CA ALA A 26 -3.77 -8.07 -10.08
C ALA A 26 -4.56 -7.01 -10.87
N LEU A 27 -5.40 -6.22 -10.20
CA LEU A 27 -6.16 -5.12 -10.82
C LEU A 27 -5.23 -4.02 -11.35
N THR A 28 -4.23 -3.62 -10.57
CA THR A 28 -3.27 -2.60 -11.00
C THR A 28 -2.41 -3.09 -12.16
N ALA A 29 -1.98 -4.36 -12.14
CA ALA A 29 -1.22 -4.94 -13.24
C ALA A 29 -2.05 -4.99 -14.53
N ALA A 30 -3.31 -5.43 -14.44
CA ALA A 30 -4.20 -5.50 -15.59
C ALA A 30 -4.54 -4.13 -16.18
N ARG A 31 -4.74 -3.10 -15.34
CA ARG A 31 -5.21 -1.78 -15.81
C ARG A 31 -4.09 -0.80 -16.16
N PHE A 32 -2.94 -0.92 -15.50
CA PHE A 32 -1.83 0.04 -15.61
C PHE A 32 -0.49 -0.61 -15.95
N GLY A 33 -0.39 -1.95 -15.95
CA GLY A 33 0.90 -2.64 -16.10
C GLY A 33 1.80 -2.51 -14.88
N VAL A 34 1.26 -2.08 -13.73
CA VAL A 34 2.01 -1.83 -12.49
C VAL A 34 1.69 -2.90 -11.45
N THR A 35 2.71 -3.58 -10.95
CA THR A 35 2.58 -4.54 -9.85
C THR A 35 3.28 -3.98 -8.61
N GLY A 36 2.55 -3.92 -7.49
CA GLY A 36 3.12 -3.48 -6.22
C GLY A 36 4.01 -4.53 -5.56
N ARG A 37 4.79 -4.09 -4.58
CA ARG A 37 5.52 -4.96 -3.64
C ARG A 37 4.94 -4.77 -2.25
N LEU A 38 4.53 -5.87 -1.61
CA LEU A 38 4.06 -5.84 -0.22
C LEU A 38 5.23 -6.07 0.74
N GLN A 39 5.36 -5.21 1.73
CA GLN A 39 6.33 -5.25 2.82
C GLN A 39 5.60 -5.04 4.14
N TRP A 40 6.27 -5.36 5.25
CA TRP A 40 5.79 -5.08 6.60
C TRP A 40 6.87 -4.32 7.36
N ARG A 41 6.46 -3.50 8.32
CA ARG A 41 7.41 -2.85 9.21
C ARG A 41 8.19 -3.91 9.99
N ALA A 42 9.52 -3.83 9.93
CA ALA A 42 10.41 -4.81 10.55
C ALA A 42 10.38 -4.72 12.08
N ASP A 43 10.27 -3.51 12.61
CA ASP A 43 10.14 -3.20 14.01
C ASP A 43 8.68 -2.96 14.39
N ALA A 44 8.08 -3.90 15.13
CA ALA A 44 6.76 -3.67 15.68
C ALA A 44 6.82 -2.49 16.65
N SER A 45 6.05 -1.43 16.39
CA SER A 45 5.95 -0.34 17.35
C SER A 45 5.31 -0.83 18.65
N ALA A 46 5.54 -0.13 19.77
CA ALA A 46 4.87 -0.44 21.04
C ALA A 46 3.34 -0.41 20.89
N HIS A 47 2.83 0.48 20.03
CA HIS A 47 1.42 0.56 19.67
C HIS A 47 0.95 -0.66 18.87
N ASP A 48 1.72 -1.10 17.87
CA ASP A 48 1.40 -2.30 17.07
C ASP A 48 1.32 -3.55 17.94
N THR A 49 2.28 -3.71 18.85
CA THR A 49 2.31 -4.84 19.79
C THR A 49 1.11 -4.82 20.73
N ALA A 50 0.78 -3.66 21.31
CA ALA A 50 -0.35 -3.52 22.23
C ALA A 50 -1.70 -3.70 21.53
N ALA A 51 -1.83 -3.28 20.27
CA ALA A 51 -3.06 -3.38 19.50
C ALA A 51 -3.21 -4.72 18.73
N GLY A 52 -2.18 -5.57 18.73
CA GLY A 52 -2.17 -6.80 17.93
C GLY A 52 -2.25 -6.54 16.43
N THR A 53 -1.68 -5.42 15.97
CA THR A 53 -1.65 -4.99 14.56
C THR A 53 -0.24 -5.07 13.98
N THR A 54 -0.14 -5.05 12.66
CA THR A 54 1.14 -4.90 11.96
C THR A 54 1.00 -3.81 10.90
N THR A 55 1.98 -2.92 10.81
CA THR A 55 2.02 -1.92 9.74
C THR A 55 2.52 -2.59 8.44
N TRP A 56 1.69 -2.54 7.40
CA TRP A 56 1.98 -3.03 6.07
C TRP A 56 2.35 -1.85 5.17
N MET A 57 3.17 -2.11 4.15
CA MET A 57 3.55 -1.13 3.15
C MET A 57 3.49 -1.75 1.75
N GLU A 58 2.72 -1.13 0.87
CA GLU A 58 2.76 -1.38 -0.57
C GLU A 58 3.69 -0.35 -1.22
N ARG A 59 4.63 -0.81 -2.03
CA ARG A 59 5.52 0.03 -2.83
C ARG A 59 5.18 -0.14 -4.31
N TYR A 60 5.05 0.98 -5.02
CA TYR A 60 4.79 1.03 -6.45
C TYR A 60 5.84 1.91 -7.12
N ASP A 61 6.59 1.36 -8.06
CA ASP A 61 7.69 2.05 -8.73
C ASP A 61 7.25 2.58 -10.11
N GLY A 62 7.70 3.77 -10.50
CA GLY A 62 7.54 4.30 -11.86
C GLY A 62 6.08 4.57 -12.29
N VAL A 63 5.22 4.97 -11.37
CA VAL A 63 3.79 5.17 -11.61
C VAL A 63 3.43 6.56 -12.13
N SER A 64 2.24 6.68 -12.74
CA SER A 64 1.66 7.92 -13.27
C SER A 64 0.56 8.47 -12.36
N ASP A 65 0.17 9.73 -12.56
CA ASP A 65 -0.91 10.36 -11.77
C ASP A 65 -2.25 9.64 -11.92
N ALA A 66 -2.52 9.10 -13.12
CA ALA A 66 -3.72 8.30 -13.39
C ALA A 66 -3.76 7.02 -12.56
N PHE A 67 -2.59 6.38 -12.33
CA PHE A 67 -2.49 5.24 -11.44
C PHE A 67 -2.81 5.65 -9.99
N VAL A 68 -2.23 6.75 -9.50
CA VAL A 68 -2.43 7.21 -8.12
C VAL A 68 -3.88 7.57 -7.85
N ALA A 69 -4.52 8.29 -8.76
CA ALA A 69 -5.94 8.62 -8.67
C ALA A 69 -6.85 7.37 -8.64
N ALA A 70 -6.44 6.29 -9.31
CA ALA A 70 -7.18 5.03 -9.34
C ALA A 70 -6.88 4.10 -8.16
N LEU A 71 -5.83 4.35 -7.37
CA LEU A 71 -5.37 3.39 -6.37
C LEU A 71 -6.37 3.20 -5.21
N THR A 72 -7.00 4.27 -4.75
CA THR A 72 -8.03 4.22 -3.70
C THR A 72 -9.29 3.44 -4.15
N PRO A 73 -9.93 3.73 -5.30
CA PRO A 73 -11.08 2.95 -5.74
C PRO A 73 -10.73 1.48 -6.03
N LEU A 74 -9.55 1.19 -6.59
CA LEU A 74 -9.11 -0.20 -6.79
C LEU A 74 -8.90 -0.95 -5.46
N ALA A 75 -8.39 -0.28 -4.42
CA ALA A 75 -8.26 -0.89 -3.10
C ALA A 75 -9.63 -1.21 -2.48
N ALA A 76 -10.64 -0.37 -2.71
CA ALA A 76 -12.01 -0.64 -2.32
C ALA A 76 -12.61 -1.81 -3.12
N GLU A 77 -12.40 -1.85 -4.44
CA GLU A 77 -12.84 -2.95 -5.32
C GLU A 77 -12.22 -4.30 -4.92
N ALA A 78 -10.94 -4.31 -4.55
CA ALA A 78 -10.24 -5.48 -4.04
C ALA A 78 -10.69 -5.89 -2.62
N GLY A 79 -11.54 -5.09 -1.97
CA GLY A 79 -12.03 -5.32 -0.61
C GLY A 79 -11.01 -5.03 0.50
N LEU A 80 -9.88 -4.38 0.18
CA LEU A 80 -8.81 -4.11 1.14
C LEU A 80 -9.25 -3.12 2.22
N THR A 81 -10.01 -2.08 1.86
CA THR A 81 -10.46 -1.03 2.79
C THR A 81 -11.26 -1.58 3.98
N MET A 82 -11.94 -2.72 3.81
CA MET A 82 -12.71 -3.38 4.87
C MET A 82 -11.87 -4.29 5.78
N ARG A 83 -10.57 -4.43 5.52
CA ARG A 83 -9.65 -5.37 6.19
C ARG A 83 -8.48 -4.69 6.90
N ILE A 84 -8.42 -3.35 6.84
CA ILE A 84 -7.38 -2.53 7.45
C ILE A 84 -7.94 -1.76 8.65
N ASP A 85 -7.06 -1.40 9.59
CA ASP A 85 -7.40 -0.63 10.77
C ASP A 85 -7.06 0.86 10.54
N GLY A 86 -8.09 1.66 10.30
CA GLY A 86 -7.96 3.09 10.04
C GLY A 86 -7.72 3.41 8.57
N GLU A 87 -6.91 4.43 8.31
CA GLU A 87 -6.69 4.96 6.97
C GLU A 87 -5.55 4.25 6.22
N ARG A 88 -5.61 4.33 4.88
CA ARG A 88 -4.55 3.92 3.96
C ARG A 88 -3.84 5.17 3.45
N HIS A 89 -2.66 5.44 4.00
CA HIS A 89 -1.89 6.64 3.70
C HIS A 89 -0.98 6.41 2.50
N ALA A 90 -0.98 7.33 1.54
CA ALA A 90 -0.13 7.27 0.34
C ALA A 90 0.79 8.47 0.28
N GLU A 91 2.09 8.22 0.12
CA GLU A 91 3.13 9.22 -0.09
C GLU A 91 3.84 8.89 -1.40
N CYS A 92 3.88 9.86 -2.33
CA CYS A 92 4.50 9.68 -3.64
C CYS A 92 5.65 10.67 -3.83
N PHE A 93 6.75 10.18 -4.39
CA PHE A 93 8.00 10.90 -4.53
C PHE A 93 8.44 10.90 -5.99
N VAL A 94 9.07 12.00 -6.41
CA VAL A 94 9.77 12.12 -7.69
C VAL A 94 11.26 12.29 -7.40
N ASP A 95 12.10 11.97 -8.39
CA ASP A 95 13.55 12.17 -8.24
C ASP A 95 13.85 13.65 -7.96
N ALA A 96 14.76 13.88 -7.01
CA ALA A 96 15.26 15.21 -6.76
C ALA A 96 16.08 15.69 -7.96
N GLU A 97 15.86 16.93 -8.40
CA GLU A 97 16.71 17.56 -9.40
C GLU A 97 18.16 17.61 -8.87
N PRO A 98 19.16 17.29 -9.70
CA PRO A 98 20.55 17.38 -9.27
C PRO A 98 20.86 18.84 -8.89
N PRO A 99 21.68 19.07 -7.84
CA PRO A 99 22.04 20.44 -7.46
C PRO A 99 22.69 21.15 -8.65
N CYS A 100 22.23 22.37 -8.94
CA CYS A 100 22.88 23.22 -9.93
C CYS A 100 24.35 23.41 -9.51
N ALA A 101 25.28 23.05 -10.40
CA ALA A 101 26.71 23.17 -10.20
C ALA A 101 27.20 24.62 -10.33
#